data_AF-A0A3C1ZAZ0-F1
#
_entry.id   AF-A0A3C1ZAZ0-F1
#
_cell.length_a   1.000
_cell.length_b   1.000
_cell.length_c   1.000
_cell.angle_alpha   90.00
_cell.angle_beta   90.00
_cell.angle_gamma   90.00
#
_symmetry.space_group_name_H-M   'P 1'
#
loop_
_entity.id
_entity.type
_entity.pdbx_description
1 polymer ?
#
loop_
_entity_poly.entity_id
_entity_poly.type
_entity_poly.pdbx_seq_one_letter_code
_entity_poly.pdbx_strand_id
1 'polypeptide(L)'
;MKKTLTMMVLAMVVGILPAQAVLKERNMEQAMSVLRTELTMMHKEQQQRVARFNEMSRRFDRMMVQVMDRCQQIELMLYSQRSGYVFDLAYACSEATSLHSQMSSRMLPFETFASHYNDQVMQYVRLVKSLEDIPDFILTNDKLRADRDSCMVLAKAIATDMAVQRIQLDRTRERSQMVLNKSKLLNDFALKAYDDIRQSIFVNGDQSYFSTMGSINRYWRQGVIDLHEKYRPAGQTHSEWRGNLIFFLFMFIVSYIVLSTLVSWLVIRYLVPRRWLSDDFNRKRGSIIVAVSALLFAVVTLIISYTLTDHNFMIMASMLLSEYAWLLTAIMFSIIIRLKSTRVKSGIRLYIPILMVGFIVFVYRITFMPNTIVNLTFPPILLIATIWQGDVIRR
;
A
#
# COMPACT_ATOMS: atom_id res chain seq x y z
N MET A 1 -9.23 35.23 29.90
CA MET A 1 -10.61 35.06 29.39
C MET A 1 -10.83 33.79 28.57
N LYS A 2 -9.90 33.36 27.69
CA LYS A 2 -10.08 32.12 26.90
C LYS A 2 -10.04 30.82 27.72
N LYS A 3 -9.14 30.72 28.72
CA LYS A 3 -9.02 29.52 29.60
C LYS A 3 -10.20 29.31 30.55
N THR A 4 -10.83 30.40 31.00
CA THR A 4 -12.02 30.37 31.85
C THR A 4 -13.26 29.98 31.06
N LEU A 5 -13.37 30.43 29.80
CA LEU A 5 -14.45 30.04 28.90
C LEU A 5 -14.37 28.55 28.53
N THR A 6 -13.16 28.02 28.27
CA THR A 6 -12.98 26.58 27.98
C THR A 6 -13.30 25.68 29.16
N MET A 7 -12.97 26.11 30.39
CA MET A 7 -13.33 25.37 31.62
C MET A 7 -14.86 25.38 31.86
N MET A 8 -15.53 26.49 31.56
CA MET A 8 -16.98 26.61 31.72
C MET A 8 -17.74 25.77 30.68
N VAL A 9 -17.24 25.70 29.44
CA VAL A 9 -17.78 24.80 28.40
C VAL A 9 -17.54 23.34 28.76
N LEU A 10 -16.36 22.99 29.29
CA LEU A 10 -16.06 21.63 29.74
C LEU A 10 -16.98 21.21 30.91
N ALA A 11 -17.23 22.10 31.88
CA ALA A 11 -18.15 21.85 32.98
C ALA A 11 -19.62 21.72 32.52
N MET A 12 -20.02 22.49 31.50
CA MET A 12 -21.35 22.40 30.90
C MET A 12 -21.53 21.09 30.11
N VAL A 13 -20.49 20.61 29.43
CA VAL A 13 -20.49 19.31 28.72
C VAL A 13 -20.52 18.14 29.71
N VAL A 14 -19.85 18.24 30.86
CA VAL A 14 -19.92 17.24 31.93
C VAL A 14 -21.31 17.20 32.59
N GLY A 15 -22.02 18.33 32.65
CA GLY A 15 -23.40 18.41 33.17
C GLY A 15 -24.50 17.87 32.24
N ILE A 16 -24.19 17.67 30.94
CA ILE A 16 -25.13 17.12 29.93
C ILE A 16 -24.96 15.60 29.78
N LEU A 17 -23.89 15.02 30.35
CA LEU A 17 -23.77 13.57 30.43
C LEU A 17 -24.83 13.02 31.41
N PRO A 18 -25.61 11.99 31.03
CA PRO A 18 -26.60 11.43 31.92
C PRO A 18 -25.89 10.74 33.10
N ALA A 19 -25.79 11.44 34.22
CA ALA A 19 -25.45 10.88 35.53
C ALA A 19 -26.65 10.09 36.11
N GLN A 20 -27.22 9.17 35.32
CA GLN A 20 -28.42 8.43 35.68
C GLN A 20 -28.25 6.93 35.42
N ALA A 21 -27.42 6.31 36.25
CA ALA A 21 -27.54 4.90 36.62
C ALA A 21 -28.02 4.85 38.07
N VAL A 22 -29.26 5.29 38.29
CA VAL A 22 -29.97 5.16 39.58
C VAL A 22 -31.23 4.37 39.27
N LEU A 23 -31.45 3.24 39.96
CA LEU A 23 -32.68 2.46 39.85
C LEU A 23 -33.88 3.40 40.04
N LYS A 24 -34.71 3.53 39.00
CA LYS A 24 -35.92 4.38 39.02
C LYS A 24 -37.20 3.59 39.29
N GLU A 25 -37.13 2.27 39.46
CA GLU A 25 -38.32 1.43 39.56
C GLU A 25 -38.88 1.36 40.99
N ARG A 26 -40.22 1.43 41.08
CA ARG A 26 -40.96 1.51 42.35
C ARG A 26 -41.18 0.13 42.98
N ASN A 27 -41.13 -0.95 42.19
CA ASN A 27 -41.34 -2.33 42.62
C ASN A 27 -40.69 -3.35 41.65
N MET A 28 -40.58 -4.61 42.09
CA MET A 28 -39.95 -5.72 41.35
C MET A 28 -40.62 -6.00 40.00
N GLU A 29 -41.93 -5.84 39.89
CA GLU A 29 -42.66 -6.02 38.63
C GLU A 29 -42.26 -4.99 37.57
N GLN A 30 -42.12 -3.71 37.96
CA GLN A 30 -41.63 -2.67 37.05
C GLN A 30 -40.17 -2.94 36.65
N ALA A 31 -39.32 -3.31 37.60
CA ALA A 31 -37.91 -3.62 37.33
C ALA A 31 -37.77 -4.77 36.32
N MET A 32 -38.53 -5.86 36.49
CA MET A 32 -38.49 -7.00 35.57
C MET A 32 -39.02 -6.66 34.17
N SER A 33 -40.09 -5.85 34.10
CA SER A 33 -40.65 -5.39 32.82
C SER A 33 -39.68 -4.48 32.06
N VAL A 34 -38.98 -3.59 32.77
CA VAL A 34 -37.95 -2.72 32.18
C VAL A 34 -36.77 -3.56 31.71
N LEU A 35 -36.24 -4.43 32.57
CA LEU A 35 -35.14 -5.34 32.23
C LEU A 35 -35.46 -6.19 31.00
N ARG A 36 -36.69 -6.72 30.88
CA ARG A 36 -37.10 -7.48 29.69
C ARG A 36 -37.03 -6.64 28.42
N THR A 37 -37.49 -5.40 28.50
CA THR A 37 -37.50 -4.47 27.38
C THR A 37 -36.06 -4.12 26.96
N GLU A 38 -35.20 -3.85 27.94
CA GLU A 38 -33.77 -3.58 27.72
C GLU A 38 -33.05 -4.81 27.13
N LEU A 39 -33.25 -6.00 27.69
CA LEU A 39 -32.66 -7.25 27.18
C LEU A 39 -33.15 -7.57 25.76
N THR A 40 -34.42 -7.30 25.44
CA THR A 40 -34.95 -7.49 24.09
C THR A 40 -34.27 -6.53 23.11
N MET A 41 -34.08 -5.27 23.50
CA MET A 41 -33.37 -4.27 22.70
C MET A 41 -31.90 -4.64 22.53
N MET A 42 -31.22 -5.01 23.61
CA MET A 42 -29.81 -5.44 23.62
C MET A 42 -29.59 -6.70 22.78
N HIS A 43 -30.51 -7.67 22.83
CA HIS A 43 -30.44 -8.87 22.00
C HIS A 43 -30.57 -8.52 20.52
N LYS A 44 -31.51 -7.64 20.14
CA LYS A 44 -31.65 -7.17 18.76
C LYS A 44 -30.40 -6.42 18.28
N GLU A 45 -29.85 -5.53 19.10
CA GLU A 45 -28.58 -4.85 18.79
C GLU A 45 -27.43 -5.84 18.67
N GLN A 46 -27.41 -6.86 19.52
CA GLN A 46 -26.38 -7.89 19.50
C GLN A 46 -26.43 -8.70 18.20
N GLN A 47 -27.61 -9.11 17.74
CA GLN A 47 -27.76 -9.76 16.44
C GLN A 47 -27.21 -8.89 15.29
N GLN A 48 -27.45 -7.57 15.34
CA GLN A 48 -26.87 -6.63 14.38
C GLN A 48 -25.35 -6.50 14.51
N ARG A 49 -24.80 -6.53 15.73
CA ARG A 49 -23.35 -6.57 15.98
C ARG A 49 -22.73 -7.85 15.44
N VAL A 50 -23.38 -8.99 15.61
CA VAL A 50 -22.97 -10.30 15.05
C VAL A 50 -22.93 -10.25 13.53
N ALA A 51 -23.97 -9.74 12.87
CA ALA A 51 -23.99 -9.62 11.42
C ALA A 51 -22.84 -8.75 10.90
N ARG A 52 -22.60 -7.59 11.53
CA ARG A 52 -21.49 -6.68 11.19
C ARG A 52 -20.12 -7.31 11.42
N PHE A 53 -19.94 -8.01 12.54
CA PHE A 53 -18.71 -8.73 12.85
C PHE A 53 -18.42 -9.82 11.80
N ASN A 54 -19.43 -10.60 11.42
CA ASN A 54 -19.29 -11.64 10.40
C ASN A 54 -18.87 -11.05 9.04
N GLU A 55 -19.43 -9.91 8.65
CA GLU A 55 -19.03 -9.24 7.41
C GLU A 55 -17.59 -8.71 7.48
N MET A 56 -17.23 -8.08 8.59
CA MET A 56 -15.87 -7.59 8.84
C MET A 56 -14.85 -8.73 8.84
N SER A 57 -15.15 -9.82 9.53
CA SER A 57 -14.33 -11.05 9.58
C SER A 57 -14.15 -11.64 8.18
N ARG A 58 -15.21 -11.72 7.36
CA ARG A 58 -15.10 -12.18 5.96
C ARG A 58 -14.21 -11.28 5.10
N ARG A 59 -14.28 -9.96 5.28
CA ARG A 59 -13.41 -9.02 4.56
C ARG A 59 -11.95 -9.20 4.99
N PHE A 60 -11.72 -9.36 6.28
CA PHE A 60 -10.40 -9.63 6.83
C PHE A 60 -9.85 -10.97 6.32
N ASP A 61 -10.63 -12.04 6.36
CA ASP A 61 -10.26 -13.36 5.83
C ASP A 61 -9.86 -13.31 4.34
N ARG A 62 -10.61 -12.56 3.51
CA ARG A 62 -10.23 -12.36 2.10
C ARG A 62 -8.89 -11.65 1.96
N MET A 63 -8.62 -10.64 2.78
CA MET A 63 -7.32 -9.96 2.83
C MET A 63 -6.21 -10.94 3.20
N MET A 64 -6.44 -11.81 4.19
CA MET A 64 -5.47 -12.83 4.61
C MET A 64 -5.12 -13.82 3.50
N VAL A 65 -6.12 -14.27 2.74
CA VAL A 65 -5.92 -15.16 1.59
C VAL A 65 -5.10 -14.45 0.50
N GLN A 66 -5.43 -13.19 0.19
CA GLN A 66 -4.68 -12.39 -0.78
C GLN A 66 -3.22 -12.20 -0.36
N VAL A 67 -2.97 -11.90 0.92
CA VAL A 67 -1.61 -11.75 1.46
C VAL A 67 -0.86 -13.08 1.38
N MET A 68 -1.50 -14.20 1.72
CA MET A 68 -0.88 -15.52 1.62
C MET A 68 -0.52 -15.90 0.18
N ASP A 69 -1.44 -15.68 -0.76
CA ASP A 69 -1.18 -15.91 -2.19
C ASP A 69 -0.02 -15.05 -2.70
N ARG A 70 0.01 -13.77 -2.31
CA ARG A 70 1.10 -12.86 -2.66
C ARG A 70 2.44 -13.30 -2.04
N CYS A 71 2.44 -13.75 -0.77
CA CYS A 71 3.62 -14.33 -0.14
C CYS A 71 4.14 -15.52 -0.95
N GLN A 72 3.27 -16.44 -1.39
CA GLN A 72 3.67 -17.60 -2.18
C GLN A 72 4.23 -17.21 -3.55
N GLN A 73 3.62 -16.24 -4.23
CA GLN A 73 4.13 -15.73 -5.51
C GLN A 73 5.54 -15.15 -5.37
N ILE A 74 5.76 -14.31 -4.36
CA ILE A 74 7.07 -13.68 -4.10
C ILE A 74 8.09 -14.74 -3.69
N GLU A 75 7.70 -15.71 -2.88
CA GLU A 75 8.55 -16.83 -2.47
C GLU A 75 8.99 -17.67 -3.68
N LEU A 76 8.06 -18.03 -4.57
CA LEU A 76 8.38 -18.73 -5.81
C LEU A 76 9.32 -17.91 -6.68
N MET A 77 9.11 -16.60 -6.77
CA MET A 77 10.01 -15.70 -7.50
C MET A 77 11.41 -15.72 -6.89
N LEU A 78 11.53 -15.48 -5.58
CA LEU A 78 12.81 -15.44 -4.86
C LEU A 78 13.57 -16.76 -4.91
N TYR A 79 12.87 -17.90 -4.83
CA TYR A 79 13.51 -19.23 -4.80
C TYR A 79 13.83 -19.78 -6.20
N SER A 80 13.08 -19.39 -7.23
CA SER A 80 13.34 -19.84 -8.61
C SER A 80 14.39 -18.99 -9.34
N GLN A 81 14.73 -17.82 -8.82
CA GLN A 81 15.60 -16.89 -9.51
C GLN A 81 17.06 -17.36 -9.53
N ARG A 82 17.72 -17.23 -10.69
CA ARG A 82 19.19 -17.31 -10.79
C ARG A 82 19.83 -16.00 -10.32
N SER A 83 21.05 -16.07 -9.78
CA SER A 83 21.83 -14.91 -9.28
C SER A 83 22.12 -13.82 -10.33
N GLY A 84 21.89 -14.08 -11.62
CA GLY A 84 22.10 -13.15 -12.74
C GLY A 84 21.00 -12.10 -12.95
N TYR A 85 19.96 -12.04 -12.10
CA TYR A 85 18.81 -11.14 -12.25
C TYR A 85 18.62 -10.24 -11.02
N VAL A 86 19.52 -9.25 -10.84
CA VAL A 86 19.53 -8.39 -9.64
C VAL A 86 18.27 -7.52 -9.53
N PHE A 87 17.77 -6.98 -10.64
CA PHE A 87 16.57 -6.14 -10.59
C PHE A 87 15.33 -6.93 -10.15
N ASP A 88 15.20 -8.18 -10.60
CA ASP A 88 14.05 -9.03 -10.27
C ASP A 88 14.07 -9.37 -8.78
N LEU A 89 15.24 -9.80 -8.28
CA LEU A 89 15.44 -10.10 -6.87
C LEU A 89 15.21 -8.87 -5.99
N ALA A 90 15.75 -7.70 -6.37
CA ALA A 90 15.57 -6.47 -5.61
C ALA A 90 14.10 -6.06 -5.52
N TYR A 91 13.33 -6.24 -6.61
CA TYR A 91 11.90 -6.01 -6.58
C TYR A 91 11.18 -7.00 -5.67
N ALA A 92 11.45 -8.30 -5.81
CA ALA A 92 10.83 -9.32 -4.98
C ALA A 92 11.14 -9.13 -3.48
N CYS A 93 12.38 -8.72 -3.14
CA CYS A 93 12.75 -8.39 -1.77
C CYS A 93 11.99 -7.17 -1.25
N SER A 94 11.91 -6.09 -2.03
CA SER A 94 11.16 -4.89 -1.66
C SER A 94 9.67 -5.19 -1.45
N GLU A 95 9.09 -6.03 -2.31
CA GLU A 95 7.69 -6.44 -2.22
C GLU A 95 7.44 -7.28 -0.96
N ALA A 96 8.32 -8.23 -0.64
CA ALA A 96 8.26 -9.03 0.59
C ALA A 96 8.26 -8.14 1.85
N THR A 97 9.16 -7.15 1.90
CA THR A 97 9.26 -6.23 3.04
C THR A 97 8.04 -5.32 3.14
N SER A 98 7.54 -4.80 2.02
CA SER A 98 6.32 -3.99 1.98
C SER A 98 5.11 -4.79 2.46
N LEU A 99 4.97 -6.03 1.99
CA LEU A 99 3.87 -6.91 2.36
C LEU A 99 3.85 -7.22 3.87
N HIS A 100 5.01 -7.53 4.45
CA HIS A 100 5.12 -7.77 5.89
C HIS A 100 4.78 -6.52 6.71
N SER A 101 5.29 -5.35 6.31
CA SER A 101 5.01 -4.08 6.99
C SER A 101 3.51 -3.71 6.94
N GLN A 102 2.88 -3.86 5.77
CA GLN A 102 1.44 -3.64 5.60
C GLN A 102 0.61 -4.63 6.42
N MET A 103 1.02 -5.90 6.48
CA MET A 103 0.34 -6.91 7.28
C MET A 103 0.46 -6.60 8.78
N SER A 104 1.66 -6.30 9.26
CA SER A 104 1.91 -5.98 10.67
C SER A 104 1.15 -4.75 11.15
N SER A 105 0.99 -3.74 10.29
CA SER A 105 0.26 -2.49 10.63
C SER A 105 -1.27 -2.65 10.60
N ARG A 106 -1.80 -3.66 9.91
CA ARG A 106 -3.25 -3.90 9.77
C ARG A 106 -3.81 -4.97 10.72
N MET A 107 -2.98 -5.51 11.61
CA MET A 107 -3.40 -6.53 12.58
C MET A 107 -4.50 -6.00 13.53
N LEU A 108 -5.54 -6.80 13.74
CA LEU A 108 -6.61 -6.49 14.69
C LEU A 108 -6.11 -6.61 16.14
N PRO A 109 -6.64 -5.81 17.07
CA PRO A 109 -6.32 -5.93 18.49
C PRO A 109 -7.11 -7.11 19.13
N PHE A 110 -6.71 -8.34 18.81
CA PHE A 110 -7.43 -9.55 19.22
C PHE A 110 -7.59 -9.68 20.74
N GLU A 111 -6.58 -9.28 21.53
CA GLU A 111 -6.62 -9.39 22.99
C GLU A 111 -7.68 -8.50 23.63
N THR A 112 -7.83 -7.27 23.13
CA THR A 112 -8.81 -6.34 23.70
C THR A 112 -10.24 -6.79 23.41
N PHE A 113 -10.48 -7.30 22.20
CA PHE A 113 -11.77 -7.89 21.84
C PHE A 113 -12.04 -9.18 22.63
N ALA A 114 -11.04 -10.04 22.80
CA ALA A 114 -11.14 -11.26 23.60
C ALA A 114 -11.55 -10.96 25.05
N SER A 115 -10.87 -9.99 25.70
CA SER A 115 -11.20 -9.57 27.07
C SER A 115 -12.63 -9.03 27.13
N HIS A 116 -13.01 -8.14 26.21
CA HIS A 116 -14.35 -7.55 26.19
C HIS A 116 -15.45 -8.61 26.08
N TYR A 117 -15.29 -9.60 25.21
CA TYR A 117 -16.25 -10.70 25.09
C TYR A 117 -16.31 -11.55 26.36
N ASN A 118 -15.18 -11.87 26.97
CA ASN A 118 -15.14 -12.64 28.22
C ASN A 118 -15.87 -11.91 29.36
N ASP A 119 -15.62 -10.61 29.52
CA ASP A 119 -16.25 -9.78 30.55
C ASP A 119 -17.77 -9.70 30.35
N GLN A 120 -18.21 -9.51 29.09
CA GLN A 120 -19.63 -9.49 28.74
C GLN A 120 -20.31 -10.84 28.99
N VAL A 121 -19.68 -11.96 28.59
CA VAL A 121 -20.21 -13.31 28.88
C VAL A 121 -20.37 -13.50 30.38
N MET A 122 -19.36 -13.15 31.18
CA MET A 122 -19.42 -13.26 32.63
C MET A 122 -20.50 -12.38 33.26
N GLN A 123 -20.74 -11.18 32.73
CA GLN A 123 -21.81 -10.29 33.17
C GLN A 123 -23.19 -10.94 32.96
N TYR A 124 -23.48 -11.47 31.77
CA TYR A 124 -24.77 -12.10 31.49
C TYR A 124 -24.94 -13.43 32.24
N VAL A 125 -23.87 -14.20 32.46
CA VAL A 125 -23.92 -15.41 33.30
C VAL A 125 -24.31 -15.07 34.75
N ARG A 126 -23.74 -13.99 35.31
CA ARG A 126 -24.11 -13.51 36.65
C ARG A 126 -25.55 -13.00 36.69
N LEU A 127 -26.01 -12.33 35.64
CA LEU A 127 -27.40 -11.88 35.52
C LEU A 127 -28.37 -13.07 35.53
N VAL A 128 -28.09 -14.10 34.72
CA VAL A 128 -28.90 -15.33 34.69
C VAL A 128 -28.96 -15.97 36.09
N LYS A 129 -27.82 -16.11 36.76
CA LYS A 129 -27.78 -16.64 38.13
C LYS A 129 -28.59 -15.79 39.10
N SER A 130 -28.47 -14.47 39.03
CA SER A 130 -29.25 -13.56 39.89
C SER A 130 -30.75 -13.63 39.65
N LEU A 131 -31.19 -13.96 38.43
CA LEU A 131 -32.61 -14.17 38.09
C LEU A 131 -33.10 -15.56 38.54
N GLU A 132 -32.22 -16.56 38.53
CA GLU A 132 -32.48 -17.92 39.02
C GLU A 132 -32.62 -17.94 40.55
N ASP A 133 -31.75 -17.22 41.26
CA ASP A 133 -31.70 -17.15 42.72
C ASP A 133 -32.85 -16.32 43.35
N ILE A 134 -33.77 -15.76 42.55
CA ILE A 134 -34.94 -15.02 43.06
C ILE A 134 -35.87 -15.99 43.81
N PRO A 135 -36.14 -15.77 45.11
CA PRO A 135 -37.00 -16.67 45.88
C PRO A 135 -38.45 -16.69 45.40
N ASP A 136 -39.08 -17.87 45.42
CA ASP A 136 -40.46 -18.07 44.96
C ASP A 136 -41.50 -17.23 45.73
N PHE A 137 -41.25 -16.89 46.98
CA PHE A 137 -42.15 -16.05 47.77
C PHE A 137 -42.21 -14.58 47.28
N ILE A 138 -41.19 -14.12 46.53
CA ILE A 138 -41.18 -12.80 45.88
C ILE A 138 -41.94 -12.86 44.54
N LEU A 139 -42.02 -14.05 43.93
CA LEU A 139 -42.70 -14.31 42.65
C LEU A 139 -44.20 -14.51 42.86
N THR A 140 -44.88 -13.47 43.36
CA THR A 140 -46.28 -13.52 43.78
C THR A 140 -47.29 -13.58 42.62
N ASN A 141 -46.86 -13.28 41.39
CA ASN A 141 -47.70 -13.17 40.20
C ASN A 141 -47.15 -14.04 39.05
N ASP A 142 -48.03 -14.73 38.34
CA ASP A 142 -47.68 -15.54 37.16
C ASP A 142 -47.01 -14.72 36.06
N LYS A 143 -47.41 -13.44 35.92
CA LYS A 143 -46.76 -12.51 34.98
C LYS A 143 -45.31 -12.25 35.35
N LEU A 144 -45.00 -12.10 36.63
CA LEU A 144 -43.64 -11.84 37.12
C LEU A 144 -42.74 -13.06 36.91
N ARG A 145 -43.28 -14.28 37.09
CA ARG A 145 -42.59 -15.54 36.75
C ARG A 145 -42.27 -15.61 35.26
N ALA A 146 -43.24 -15.34 34.40
CA ALA A 146 -43.05 -15.35 32.96
C ALA A 146 -42.04 -14.29 32.47
N ASP A 147 -42.04 -13.08 33.07
CA ASP A 147 -41.09 -12.03 32.74
C ASP A 147 -39.66 -12.40 33.19
N ARG A 148 -39.50 -13.02 34.38
CA ARG A 148 -38.21 -13.56 34.86
C ARG A 148 -37.66 -14.60 33.89
N ASP A 149 -38.47 -15.58 33.51
CA ASP A 149 -38.06 -16.66 32.61
C ASP A 149 -37.67 -16.10 31.22
N SER A 150 -38.42 -15.13 30.72
CA SER A 150 -38.12 -14.42 29.47
C SER A 150 -36.77 -13.69 29.53
N CYS A 151 -36.50 -12.98 30.63
CA CYS A 151 -35.21 -12.31 30.87
C CYS A 151 -34.05 -13.31 30.92
N MET A 152 -34.23 -14.46 31.57
CA MET A 152 -33.22 -15.52 31.61
C MET A 152 -32.91 -16.07 30.22
N VAL A 153 -33.94 -16.34 29.40
CA VAL A 153 -33.76 -16.81 28.02
C VAL A 153 -33.00 -15.79 27.18
N LEU A 154 -33.37 -14.50 27.25
CA LEU A 154 -32.69 -13.43 26.52
C LEU A 154 -31.23 -13.25 26.97
N ALA A 155 -30.99 -13.21 28.28
CA ALA A 155 -29.63 -13.07 28.83
C ALA A 155 -28.75 -14.26 28.44
N LYS A 156 -29.28 -15.49 28.47
CA LYS A 156 -28.58 -16.70 28.02
C LYS A 156 -28.29 -16.67 26.52
N ALA A 157 -29.23 -16.19 25.71
CA ALA A 157 -29.02 -16.03 24.27
C ALA A 157 -27.90 -15.04 23.96
N ILE A 158 -27.91 -13.86 24.59
CA ILE A 158 -26.83 -12.85 24.43
C ILE A 158 -25.49 -13.42 24.87
N ALA A 159 -25.42 -14.09 26.03
CA ALA A 159 -24.19 -14.74 26.50
C ALA A 159 -23.66 -15.78 25.50
N THR A 160 -24.55 -16.58 24.92
CA THR A 160 -24.20 -17.59 23.92
C THR A 160 -23.66 -16.94 22.64
N ASP A 161 -24.31 -15.88 22.15
CA ASP A 161 -23.85 -15.13 20.97
C ASP A 161 -22.45 -14.55 21.18
N MET A 162 -22.20 -13.94 22.34
CA MET A 162 -20.88 -13.40 22.71
C MET A 162 -19.82 -14.50 22.80
N ALA A 163 -20.16 -15.66 23.38
CA ALA A 163 -19.26 -16.81 23.46
C ALA A 163 -18.92 -17.37 22.06
N VAL A 164 -19.89 -17.44 21.15
CA VAL A 164 -19.65 -17.84 19.75
C VAL A 164 -18.72 -16.85 19.04
N GLN A 165 -18.93 -15.54 19.22
CA GLN A 165 -18.03 -14.52 18.67
C GLN A 165 -16.62 -14.62 19.23
N ARG A 166 -16.46 -14.91 20.52
CA ARG A 166 -15.16 -15.16 21.17
C ARG A 166 -14.40 -16.30 20.49
N ILE A 167 -15.07 -17.42 20.20
CA ILE A 167 -14.51 -18.57 19.51
C ILE A 167 -14.12 -18.22 18.06
N GLN A 168 -14.97 -17.48 17.34
CA GLN A 168 -14.67 -17.03 15.98
C GLN A 168 -13.46 -16.08 15.94
N LEU A 169 -13.33 -15.21 16.94
CA LEU A 169 -12.20 -14.31 17.10
C LEU A 169 -10.90 -15.09 17.29
N ASP A 170 -10.89 -16.15 18.12
CA ASP A 170 -9.71 -17.01 18.32
C ASP A 170 -9.29 -17.71 17.03
N ARG A 171 -10.24 -18.30 16.28
CA ARG A 171 -9.93 -18.90 14.97
C ARG A 171 -9.37 -17.91 13.96
N THR A 172 -9.84 -16.66 14.01
CA THR A 172 -9.34 -15.58 13.16
C THR A 172 -7.93 -15.17 13.58
N ARG A 173 -7.67 -15.08 14.88
CA ARG A 173 -6.35 -14.82 15.46
C ARG A 173 -5.33 -15.88 15.04
N GLU A 174 -5.66 -17.16 15.16
CA GLU A 174 -4.76 -18.27 14.78
C GLU A 174 -4.37 -18.18 13.29
N ARG A 175 -5.36 -18.00 12.40
CA ARG A 175 -5.12 -17.80 10.97
C ARG A 175 -4.27 -16.56 10.70
N SER A 176 -4.55 -15.47 11.41
CA SER A 176 -3.77 -14.22 11.31
C SER A 176 -2.31 -14.44 11.66
N GLN A 177 -2.05 -15.17 12.75
CA GLN A 177 -0.70 -15.48 13.20
C GLN A 177 0.05 -16.36 12.20
N MET A 178 -0.62 -17.34 11.59
CA MET A 178 -0.02 -18.18 10.55
C MET A 178 0.47 -17.35 9.38
N VAL A 179 -0.37 -16.45 8.84
CA VAL A 179 0.03 -15.60 7.71
C VAL A 179 1.08 -14.57 8.11
N LEU A 180 0.98 -13.99 9.32
CA LEU A 180 1.99 -13.07 9.83
C LEU A 180 3.35 -13.76 9.92
N ASN A 181 3.41 -14.96 10.49
CA ASN A 181 4.63 -15.76 10.58
C ASN A 181 5.19 -16.09 9.19
N LYS A 182 4.33 -16.47 8.23
CA LYS A 182 4.75 -16.72 6.84
C LYS A 182 5.33 -15.46 6.19
N SER A 183 4.66 -14.32 6.33
CA SER A 183 5.14 -13.04 5.80
C SER A 183 6.46 -12.61 6.44
N LYS A 184 6.64 -12.89 7.73
CA LYS A 184 7.88 -12.61 8.47
C LYS A 184 9.03 -13.47 7.94
N LEU A 185 8.83 -14.78 7.82
CA LEU A 185 9.83 -15.70 7.28
C LEU A 185 10.28 -15.26 5.88
N LEU A 186 9.32 -14.89 5.03
CA LEU A 186 9.59 -14.38 3.69
C LEU A 186 10.38 -13.07 3.74
N ASN A 187 10.01 -12.13 4.61
CA ASN A 187 10.74 -10.88 4.80
C ASN A 187 12.17 -11.12 5.32
N ASP A 188 12.36 -12.01 6.28
CA ASP A 188 13.67 -12.33 6.84
C ASP A 188 14.58 -12.94 5.75
N PHE A 189 14.02 -13.81 4.90
CA PHE A 189 14.74 -14.33 3.73
C PHE A 189 15.06 -13.23 2.72
N ALA A 190 14.09 -12.36 2.41
CA ALA A 190 14.26 -11.25 1.48
C ALA A 190 15.35 -10.26 1.93
N LEU A 191 15.41 -9.94 3.23
CA LEU A 191 16.45 -9.10 3.80
C LEU A 191 17.84 -9.74 3.64
N LYS A 192 17.95 -11.04 3.90
CA LYS A 192 19.20 -11.78 3.68
C LYS A 192 19.61 -11.79 2.21
N ALA A 193 18.69 -12.12 1.31
CA ALA A 193 18.95 -12.12 -0.13
C ALA A 193 19.34 -10.72 -0.63
N TYR A 194 18.72 -9.67 -0.10
CA TYR A 194 19.07 -8.29 -0.40
C TYR A 194 20.49 -7.94 0.07
N ASP A 195 20.87 -8.40 1.28
CA ASP A 195 22.22 -8.22 1.79
C ASP A 195 23.27 -8.97 0.95
N ASP A 196 22.98 -10.19 0.52
CA ASP A 196 23.86 -10.96 -0.37
C ASP A 196 24.07 -10.24 -1.71
N ILE A 197 22.99 -9.71 -2.29
CA ILE A 197 23.03 -8.89 -3.51
C ILE A 197 23.88 -7.64 -3.28
N ARG A 198 23.63 -6.91 -2.20
CA ARG A 198 24.37 -5.70 -1.84
C ARG A 198 25.87 -6.00 -1.70
N GLN A 199 26.23 -7.08 -1.00
CA GLN A 199 27.62 -7.49 -0.86
C GLN A 199 28.25 -7.88 -2.20
N SER A 200 27.52 -8.59 -3.06
CA SER A 200 28.02 -8.96 -4.39
C SER A 200 28.31 -7.73 -5.28
N ILE A 201 27.49 -6.69 -5.19
CA ILE A 201 27.63 -5.48 -6.00
C ILE A 201 28.74 -4.56 -5.47
N PHE A 202 28.79 -4.33 -4.15
CA PHE A 202 29.60 -3.25 -3.57
C PHE A 202 30.85 -3.70 -2.83
N VAL A 203 30.90 -4.95 -2.34
CA VAL A 203 31.97 -5.41 -1.45
C VAL A 203 32.84 -6.46 -2.14
N ASN A 204 32.22 -7.52 -2.63
CA ASN A 204 32.94 -8.65 -3.20
C ASN A 204 33.46 -8.37 -4.62
N GLY A 205 32.98 -7.30 -5.26
CA GLY A 205 33.44 -6.83 -6.57
C GLY A 205 33.43 -7.95 -7.59
N ASP A 206 32.35 -8.11 -8.34
CA ASP A 206 32.36 -9.00 -9.50
C ASP A 206 33.53 -8.64 -10.46
N GLN A 207 33.77 -9.46 -11.48
CA GLN A 207 34.86 -9.28 -12.43
C GLN A 207 34.98 -7.81 -12.91
N SER A 208 36.21 -7.29 -12.93
CA SER A 208 36.48 -5.93 -13.42
C SER A 208 35.94 -5.74 -14.84
N TYR A 209 35.51 -4.52 -15.19
CA TYR A 209 34.95 -4.27 -16.54
C TYR A 209 35.91 -4.69 -17.67
N PHE A 210 37.22 -4.52 -17.47
CA PHE A 210 38.22 -4.95 -18.45
C PHE A 210 38.28 -6.48 -18.67
N SER A 211 38.03 -7.30 -17.64
CA SER A 211 37.93 -8.76 -17.80
C SER A 211 36.65 -9.17 -18.53
N THR A 212 35.55 -8.45 -18.30
CA THR A 212 34.31 -8.61 -19.08
C THR A 212 34.55 -8.28 -20.55
N MET A 213 35.28 -7.20 -20.84
CA MET A 213 35.66 -6.82 -22.20
C MET A 213 36.60 -7.85 -22.86
N GLY A 214 37.55 -8.40 -22.11
CA GLY A 214 38.44 -9.47 -22.59
C GLY A 214 37.69 -10.75 -22.99
N SER A 215 36.46 -10.94 -22.51
CA SER A 215 35.58 -12.07 -22.84
C SER A 215 34.26 -11.63 -23.49
N ILE A 216 34.28 -10.51 -24.22
CA ILE A 216 33.10 -9.86 -24.83
C ILE A 216 32.20 -10.82 -25.61
N ASN A 217 32.77 -11.72 -26.41
CA ASN A 217 31.99 -12.66 -27.23
C ASN A 217 31.19 -13.65 -26.36
N ARG A 218 31.74 -14.06 -25.22
CA ARG A 218 31.04 -14.94 -24.27
C ARG A 218 29.91 -14.20 -23.56
N TYR A 219 30.19 -12.99 -23.04
CA TYR A 219 29.18 -12.15 -22.39
C TYR A 219 28.06 -11.73 -23.35
N TRP A 220 28.38 -11.43 -24.61
CA TRP A 220 27.38 -11.11 -25.63
C TRP A 220 26.48 -12.30 -25.93
N ARG A 221 27.06 -13.49 -26.17
CA ARG A 221 26.28 -14.72 -26.41
C ARG A 221 25.39 -15.05 -25.20
N GLN A 222 25.94 -14.97 -23.99
CA GLN A 222 25.18 -15.22 -22.76
C GLN A 222 24.05 -14.20 -22.60
N GLY A 223 24.33 -12.92 -22.80
CA GLY A 223 23.33 -11.87 -22.70
C GLY A 223 22.19 -12.01 -23.71
N VAL A 224 22.49 -12.43 -24.94
CA VAL A 224 21.45 -12.73 -25.95
C VAL A 224 20.59 -13.91 -25.53
N ILE A 225 21.17 -14.96 -24.93
CA ILE A 225 20.43 -16.11 -24.39
C ILE A 225 19.54 -15.66 -23.23
N ASP A 226 20.09 -14.93 -22.26
CA ASP A 226 19.35 -14.43 -21.10
C ASP A 226 18.17 -13.53 -21.52
N LEU A 227 18.37 -12.66 -22.50
CA LEU A 227 17.31 -11.82 -23.09
C LEU A 227 16.23 -12.66 -23.79
N HIS A 228 16.65 -13.68 -24.54
CA HIS A 228 15.73 -14.54 -25.27
C HIS A 228 14.86 -15.37 -24.32
N GLU A 229 15.48 -16.02 -23.33
CA GLU A 229 14.76 -16.81 -22.31
C GLU A 229 13.75 -15.94 -21.55
N LYS A 230 14.11 -14.70 -21.21
CA LYS A 230 13.25 -13.79 -20.45
C LYS A 230 12.04 -13.29 -21.26
N TYR A 231 12.25 -12.82 -22.48
CA TYR A 231 11.19 -12.13 -23.24
C TYR A 231 10.49 -13.01 -24.28
N ARG A 232 11.03 -14.20 -24.59
CA ARG A 232 10.41 -15.20 -25.46
C ARG A 232 10.29 -16.53 -24.72
N PRO A 233 9.33 -16.66 -23.79
CA PRO A 233 9.11 -17.92 -23.08
C PRO A 233 8.74 -19.03 -24.08
N ALA A 234 9.33 -20.21 -23.89
CA ALA A 234 9.00 -21.39 -24.68
C ALA A 234 7.62 -21.93 -24.30
N GLY A 235 6.78 -22.26 -25.31
CA GLY A 235 5.50 -22.96 -25.13
C GLY A 235 4.26 -22.09 -24.90
N GLN A 236 3.20 -22.68 -24.31
CA GLN A 236 1.90 -22.05 -24.03
C GLN A 236 1.83 -21.35 -22.66
N THR A 237 2.94 -20.86 -22.12
CA THR A 237 2.95 -20.20 -20.82
C THR A 237 2.55 -18.72 -20.94
N HIS A 238 1.50 -18.33 -20.21
CA HIS A 238 1.05 -16.94 -20.10
C HIS A 238 1.95 -16.17 -19.12
N SER A 239 3.21 -15.91 -19.49
CA SER A 239 4.08 -15.03 -18.71
C SER A 239 3.68 -13.57 -18.92
N GLU A 240 3.57 -12.80 -17.83
CA GLU A 240 3.42 -11.35 -17.90
C GLU A 240 4.67 -10.66 -18.49
N TRP A 241 5.82 -11.35 -18.52
CA TRP A 241 7.11 -10.81 -18.99
C TRP A 241 7.35 -10.99 -20.50
N ARG A 242 6.32 -11.30 -21.29
CA ARG A 242 6.46 -11.48 -22.74
C ARG A 242 6.91 -10.17 -23.40
N GLY A 243 7.84 -10.27 -24.34
CA GLY A 243 8.39 -9.11 -25.07
C GLY A 243 7.31 -8.25 -25.75
N ASN A 244 6.18 -8.85 -26.12
CA ASN A 244 5.04 -8.11 -26.67
C ASN A 244 4.43 -7.12 -25.67
N LEU A 245 4.28 -7.48 -24.39
CA LEU A 245 3.70 -6.60 -23.38
C LEU A 245 4.62 -5.40 -23.10
N ILE A 246 5.93 -5.65 -23.05
CA ILE A 246 6.94 -4.61 -22.86
C ILE A 246 6.96 -3.66 -24.06
N PHE A 247 6.82 -4.19 -25.28
CA PHE A 247 6.67 -3.36 -26.48
C PHE A 247 5.44 -2.44 -26.39
N PHE A 248 4.29 -2.97 -25.97
CA PHE A 248 3.09 -2.16 -25.72
C PHE A 248 3.31 -1.10 -24.64
N LEU A 249 4.02 -1.43 -23.55
CA LEU A 249 4.38 -0.48 -22.51
C LEU A 249 5.23 0.68 -23.05
N PHE A 250 6.26 0.40 -23.86
CA PHE A 250 7.07 1.47 -24.46
C PHE A 250 6.27 2.33 -25.45
N MET A 251 5.45 1.70 -26.28
CA MET A 251 4.55 2.41 -27.20
C MET A 251 3.60 3.32 -26.43
N PHE A 252 3.02 2.81 -25.34
CA PHE A 252 2.19 3.56 -24.41
C PHE A 252 2.96 4.75 -23.83
N ILE A 253 4.12 4.55 -23.20
CA ILE A 253 4.94 5.62 -22.64
C ILE A 253 5.22 6.73 -23.66
N VAL A 254 5.67 6.37 -24.86
CA VAL A 254 5.96 7.34 -25.93
C VAL A 254 4.70 8.11 -26.34
N SER A 255 3.57 7.41 -26.52
CA SER A 255 2.30 8.04 -26.88
C SER A 255 1.84 9.07 -25.84
N TYR A 256 2.00 8.78 -24.54
CA TYR A 256 1.59 9.69 -23.46
C TYR A 256 2.54 10.87 -23.29
N ILE A 257 3.84 10.70 -23.55
CA ILE A 257 4.78 11.84 -23.59
C ILE A 257 4.41 12.81 -24.70
N VAL A 258 4.08 12.29 -25.90
CA VAL A 258 3.65 13.12 -27.04
C VAL A 258 2.34 13.82 -26.71
N LEU A 259 1.34 13.08 -26.20
CA LEU A 259 0.04 13.63 -25.82
C LEU A 259 0.18 14.72 -24.75
N SER A 260 0.99 14.47 -23.72
CA SER A 260 1.24 15.43 -22.64
C SER A 260 1.88 16.73 -23.16
N THR A 261 2.83 16.59 -24.10
CA THR A 261 3.49 17.75 -24.74
C THR A 261 2.50 18.56 -25.56
N LEU A 262 1.62 17.90 -26.32
CA LEU A 262 0.55 18.55 -27.11
C LEU A 262 -0.44 19.28 -26.22
N VAL A 263 -0.91 18.63 -25.14
CA VAL A 263 -1.84 19.23 -24.18
C VAL A 263 -1.18 20.42 -23.48
N SER A 264 0.07 20.30 -23.04
CA SER A 264 0.81 21.41 -22.42
C SER A 264 0.92 22.62 -23.37
N TRP A 265 1.22 22.36 -24.64
CA TRP A 265 1.25 23.42 -25.65
C TRP A 265 -0.11 24.09 -25.85
N LEU A 266 -1.20 23.31 -25.92
CA LEU A 266 -2.57 23.84 -26.02
C LEU A 266 -2.96 24.68 -24.81
N VAL A 267 -2.68 24.19 -23.59
CA VAL A 267 -2.97 24.91 -22.34
C VAL A 267 -2.23 26.25 -22.32
N ILE A 268 -0.95 26.28 -22.67
CA ILE A 268 -0.18 27.54 -22.69
C ILE A 268 -0.67 28.48 -23.80
N ARG A 269 -1.19 27.95 -24.90
CA ARG A 269 -1.73 28.76 -26.01
C ARG A 269 -3.08 29.38 -25.70
N TYR A 270 -3.99 28.63 -25.05
CA TYR A 270 -5.39 29.05 -24.86
C TYR A 270 -5.70 29.58 -23.46
N LEU A 271 -5.09 29.04 -22.40
CA LEU A 271 -5.43 29.36 -21.01
C LEU A 271 -4.57 30.48 -20.40
N VAL A 272 -3.36 30.74 -20.91
CA VAL A 272 -2.49 31.80 -20.37
C VAL A 272 -2.96 33.17 -20.88
N PRO A 273 -3.50 34.05 -20.01
CA PRO A 273 -4.00 35.35 -20.44
C PRO A 273 -2.87 36.24 -20.93
N ARG A 274 -3.15 37.11 -21.90
CA ARG A 274 -2.15 38.06 -22.46
C ARG A 274 -1.44 38.93 -21.43
N ARG A 275 -2.02 39.09 -20.23
CA ARG A 275 -1.46 39.85 -19.11
C ARG A 275 -0.18 39.25 -18.50
N TRP A 276 0.06 37.95 -18.69
CA TRP A 276 1.23 37.23 -18.15
C TRP A 276 2.35 37.06 -19.19
N LEU A 277 2.18 37.59 -20.41
CA LEU A 277 3.21 37.62 -21.46
C LEU A 277 4.24 38.75 -21.20
N SER A 278 4.94 38.68 -20.07
CA SER A 278 6.18 39.44 -19.92
C SER A 278 7.25 38.88 -20.89
N ASP A 279 8.19 39.71 -21.33
CA ASP A 279 9.28 39.27 -22.23
C ASP A 279 10.10 38.10 -21.64
N ASP A 280 10.18 38.04 -20.30
CA ASP A 280 10.81 36.96 -19.57
C ASP A 280 10.03 35.62 -19.67
N PHE A 281 8.70 35.67 -19.77
CA PHE A 281 7.87 34.48 -20.01
C PHE A 281 8.06 33.95 -21.44
N ASN A 282 8.07 34.84 -22.44
CA ASN A 282 8.26 34.44 -23.84
C ASN A 282 9.61 33.74 -24.08
N ARG A 283 10.67 34.22 -23.41
CA ARG A 283 11.99 33.60 -23.47
C ARG A 283 12.07 32.26 -22.71
N LYS A 284 11.30 32.08 -21.64
CA LYS A 284 11.18 30.81 -20.88
C LYS A 284 10.14 29.83 -21.43
N ARG A 285 9.29 30.26 -22.37
CA ARG A 285 8.09 29.54 -22.82
C ARG A 285 8.35 28.08 -23.18
N GLY A 286 9.41 27.79 -23.94
CA GLY A 286 9.76 26.41 -24.31
C GLY A 286 10.09 25.53 -23.10
N SER A 287 10.89 26.05 -22.16
CA SER A 287 11.22 25.33 -20.92
C SER A 287 9.99 25.11 -20.03
N ILE A 288 9.07 26.07 -20.00
CA ILE A 288 7.82 25.96 -19.24
C ILE A 288 6.91 24.90 -19.86
N ILE A 289 6.79 24.83 -21.19
CA ILE A 289 6.04 23.77 -21.88
C ILE A 289 6.60 22.39 -21.49
N VAL A 290 7.93 22.21 -21.54
CA VAL A 290 8.55 20.93 -21.16
C VAL A 290 8.27 20.58 -19.69
N ALA A 291 8.41 21.53 -18.76
CA ALA A 291 8.14 21.29 -17.34
C ALA A 291 6.67 20.95 -17.05
N VAL A 292 5.73 21.68 -17.67
CA VAL A 292 4.30 21.41 -17.54
C VAL A 292 3.93 20.08 -18.20
N SER A 293 4.55 19.70 -19.31
CA SER A 293 4.36 18.37 -19.91
C SER A 293 4.89 17.24 -19.02
N ALA A 294 6.00 17.45 -18.30
CA ALA A 294 6.50 16.47 -17.33
C ALA A 294 5.52 16.31 -16.16
N LEU A 295 4.94 17.42 -15.67
CA LEU A 295 3.92 17.40 -14.61
C LEU A 295 2.65 16.68 -15.06
N LEU A 296 2.12 17.01 -16.24
CA LEU A 296 0.94 16.35 -16.80
C LEU A 296 1.19 14.86 -17.00
N PHE A 297 2.38 14.49 -17.48
CA PHE A 297 2.77 13.09 -17.62
C PHE A 297 2.80 12.37 -16.26
N ALA A 298 3.38 12.99 -15.22
CA ALA A 298 3.40 12.44 -13.86
C ALA A 298 1.99 12.22 -13.28
N VAL A 299 1.07 13.15 -13.51
CA VAL A 299 -0.33 13.03 -13.07
C VAL A 299 -1.05 11.92 -13.81
N VAL A 300 -0.87 11.82 -15.13
CA VAL A 300 -1.53 10.79 -15.94
C VAL A 300 -1.03 9.40 -15.57
N THR A 301 0.27 9.20 -15.41
CA THR A 301 0.84 7.91 -14.99
C THR A 301 0.42 7.51 -13.58
N LEU A 302 0.24 8.47 -12.67
CA LEU A 302 -0.34 8.25 -11.34
C LEU A 302 -1.80 7.80 -11.43
N ILE A 303 -2.62 8.42 -12.28
CA ILE A 303 -4.03 7.99 -12.45
C ILE A 303 -4.08 6.57 -13.00
N ILE A 304 -3.23 6.26 -13.97
CA ILE A 304 -3.14 4.94 -14.60
C ILE A 304 -2.75 3.85 -13.59
N SER A 305 -1.86 4.14 -12.63
CA SER A 305 -1.46 3.17 -11.61
C SER A 305 -2.58 2.81 -10.63
N TYR A 306 -3.56 3.71 -10.43
CA TYR A 306 -4.74 3.44 -9.62
C TYR A 306 -5.89 2.78 -10.39
N THR A 307 -5.99 2.97 -11.70
CA THR A 307 -7.12 2.45 -12.51
C THR A 307 -6.87 1.04 -13.07
N LEU A 308 -5.64 0.71 -13.46
CA LEU A 308 -5.30 -0.63 -13.94
C LEU A 308 -5.16 -1.58 -12.75
N THR A 309 -6.15 -2.44 -12.51
CA THR A 309 -6.17 -3.37 -11.36
C THR A 309 -5.84 -4.82 -11.73
N ASP A 310 -5.84 -5.16 -13.02
CA ASP A 310 -5.86 -6.57 -13.46
C ASP A 310 -4.47 -7.17 -13.77
N HIS A 311 -3.42 -6.36 -13.94
CA HIS A 311 -2.08 -6.84 -14.33
C HIS A 311 -1.00 -6.31 -13.38
N ASN A 312 -0.38 -7.20 -12.61
CA ASN A 312 0.62 -6.84 -11.59
C ASN A 312 1.84 -6.12 -12.19
N PHE A 313 2.29 -6.55 -13.37
CA PHE A 313 3.37 -5.88 -14.10
C PHE A 313 3.07 -4.41 -14.43
N MET A 314 1.88 -4.11 -14.95
CA MET A 314 1.52 -2.75 -15.37
C MET A 314 1.39 -1.79 -14.18
N ILE A 315 0.89 -2.29 -13.04
CA ILE A 315 0.82 -1.53 -11.78
C ILE A 315 2.23 -1.16 -11.33
N MET A 316 3.14 -2.14 -11.28
CA MET A 316 4.52 -1.90 -10.89
C MET A 316 5.23 -0.92 -11.83
N ALA A 317 5.13 -1.15 -13.14
CA ALA A 317 5.73 -0.31 -14.17
C ALA A 317 5.23 1.15 -14.09
N SER A 318 3.94 1.35 -13.90
CA SER A 318 3.33 2.68 -13.77
C SER A 318 3.71 3.39 -12.46
N MET A 319 3.81 2.67 -11.33
CA MET A 319 4.30 3.24 -10.07
C MET A 319 5.73 3.75 -10.22
N LEU A 320 6.64 2.92 -10.74
CA LEU A 320 8.03 3.32 -10.99
C LEU A 320 8.13 4.51 -11.96
N LEU A 321 7.32 4.50 -13.01
CA LEU A 321 7.26 5.58 -13.99
C LEU A 321 6.77 6.89 -13.35
N SER A 322 5.79 6.81 -12.44
CA SER A 322 5.29 7.97 -11.72
C SER A 322 6.35 8.58 -10.79
N GLU A 323 7.11 7.76 -10.05
CA GLU A 323 8.20 8.21 -9.18
C GLU A 323 9.26 8.99 -9.97
N TYR A 324 9.68 8.45 -11.11
CA TYR A 324 10.64 9.12 -11.99
C TYR A 324 10.08 10.40 -12.61
N ALA A 325 8.81 10.40 -13.02
CA ALA A 325 8.15 11.57 -13.61
C ALA A 325 8.02 12.72 -12.60
N TRP A 326 7.73 12.43 -11.33
CA TRP A 326 7.71 13.42 -10.25
C TRP A 326 9.09 14.01 -9.98
N LEU A 327 10.14 13.18 -9.96
CA LEU A 327 11.52 13.65 -9.82
C LEU A 327 11.90 14.59 -10.98
N LEU A 328 11.64 14.19 -12.22
CA LEU A 328 11.91 15.00 -13.41
C LEU A 328 11.18 16.36 -13.33
N THR A 329 9.92 16.33 -12.92
CA THR A 329 9.10 17.52 -12.74
C THR A 329 9.69 18.46 -11.69
N ALA A 330 10.09 17.93 -10.53
CA ALA A 330 10.70 18.71 -9.45
C ALA A 330 12.02 19.37 -9.90
N ILE A 331 12.88 18.64 -10.63
CA ILE A 331 14.13 19.16 -11.18
C ILE A 331 13.84 20.29 -12.18
N MET A 332 12.91 20.09 -13.10
CA MET A 332 12.57 21.10 -14.12
C MET A 332 12.00 22.38 -13.51
N PHE A 333 11.06 22.27 -12.56
CA PHE A 333 10.53 23.44 -11.87
C PHE A 333 11.61 24.15 -11.04
N SER A 334 12.47 23.41 -10.34
CA SER A 334 13.58 23.96 -9.57
C SER A 334 14.50 24.84 -10.44
N ILE A 335 14.87 24.35 -11.63
CA ILE A 335 15.70 25.10 -12.59
C ILE A 335 14.98 26.36 -13.10
N ILE A 336 13.69 26.25 -13.44
CA ILE A 336 12.90 27.37 -14.00
C ILE A 336 12.70 28.50 -12.99
N ILE A 337 12.46 28.15 -11.73
CA ILE A 337 12.27 29.11 -10.63
C ILE A 337 13.59 29.78 -10.27
N ARG A 338 14.68 29.02 -10.17
CA ARG A 338 15.97 29.53 -9.68
C ARG A 338 16.75 30.36 -10.71
N LEU A 339 16.65 30.06 -12.01
CA LEU A 339 17.47 30.72 -13.04
C LEU A 339 16.75 31.86 -13.77
N LYS A 340 17.52 32.92 -14.08
CA LYS A 340 17.10 34.03 -14.97
C LYS A 340 16.81 33.50 -16.38
N SER A 341 15.85 34.10 -17.09
CA SER A 341 15.36 33.58 -18.38
C SER A 341 16.43 33.29 -19.43
N THR A 342 17.52 34.05 -19.46
CA THR A 342 18.61 33.86 -20.42
C THR A 342 19.46 32.62 -20.13
N ARG A 343 19.55 32.18 -18.87
CA ARG A 343 20.39 31.06 -18.43
C ARG A 343 19.63 29.74 -18.26
N VAL A 344 18.30 29.74 -18.30
CA VAL A 344 17.49 28.52 -18.13
C VAL A 344 17.89 27.42 -19.12
N LYS A 345 18.11 27.75 -20.41
CA LYS A 345 18.48 26.76 -21.43
C LYS A 345 19.85 26.11 -21.17
N SER A 346 20.82 26.91 -20.72
CA SER A 346 22.14 26.42 -20.34
C SER A 346 22.05 25.58 -19.05
N GLY A 347 21.26 26.03 -18.07
CA GLY A 347 20.97 25.28 -16.86
C GLY A 347 20.38 23.90 -17.16
N ILE A 348 19.35 23.81 -18.01
CA ILE A 348 18.78 22.50 -18.42
C ILE A 348 19.83 21.63 -19.09
N ARG A 349 20.63 22.20 -20.01
CA ARG A 349 21.68 21.45 -20.74
C ARG A 349 22.67 20.76 -19.81
N LEU A 350 23.02 21.39 -18.68
CA LEU A 350 23.90 20.83 -17.66
C LEU A 350 23.31 19.55 -17.01
N TYR A 351 21.99 19.48 -16.85
CA TYR A 351 21.31 18.34 -16.24
C TYR A 351 20.97 17.21 -17.23
N ILE A 352 20.95 17.47 -18.55
CA ILE A 352 20.57 16.47 -19.56
C ILE A 352 21.40 15.17 -19.44
N PRO A 353 22.75 15.18 -19.32
CA PRO A 353 23.53 13.95 -19.21
C PRO A 353 23.12 13.11 -17.99
N ILE A 354 22.90 13.75 -16.84
CA ILE A 354 22.49 13.09 -15.60
C ILE A 354 21.07 12.54 -15.72
N LEU A 355 20.15 13.32 -16.30
CA LEU A 355 18.77 12.88 -16.54
C LEU A 355 18.69 11.70 -17.50
N MET A 356 19.58 11.66 -18.51
CA MET A 356 19.69 10.58 -19.48
C MET A 356 20.21 9.28 -18.83
N VAL A 357 21.25 9.36 -17.99
CA VAL A 357 21.68 8.21 -17.18
C VAL A 357 20.56 7.72 -16.27
N GLY A 358 19.86 8.65 -15.59
CA GLY A 358 18.71 8.31 -14.76
C GLY A 358 17.59 7.61 -15.55
N PHE A 359 17.32 8.08 -16.78
CA PHE A 359 16.34 7.45 -17.67
C PHE A 359 16.77 6.04 -18.10
N ILE A 360 18.05 5.81 -18.40
CA ILE A 360 18.56 4.47 -18.76
C ILE A 360 18.45 3.51 -17.58
N VAL A 361 18.84 3.94 -16.38
CA VAL A 361 18.70 3.13 -15.15
C VAL A 361 17.22 2.79 -14.93
N PHE A 362 16.34 3.76 -15.15
CA PHE A 362 14.90 3.53 -15.10
C PHE A 362 14.43 2.48 -16.13
N VAL A 363 14.93 2.55 -17.38
CA VAL A 363 14.63 1.55 -18.41
C VAL A 363 15.13 0.16 -18.00
N TYR A 364 16.33 0.03 -17.46
CA TYR A 364 16.82 -1.26 -16.96
C TYR A 364 15.98 -1.82 -15.82
N ARG A 365 15.49 -0.94 -14.95
CA ARG A 365 14.62 -1.34 -13.83
C ARG A 365 13.24 -1.79 -14.31
N ILE A 366 12.59 -1.06 -15.21
CA ILE A 366 11.23 -1.38 -15.66
C ILE A 366 11.18 -2.64 -16.55
N THR A 367 12.23 -2.89 -17.33
CA THR A 367 12.34 -4.11 -18.13
C THR A 367 12.99 -5.26 -17.36
N PHE A 368 13.54 -5.00 -16.17
CA PHE A 368 14.31 -5.96 -15.40
C PHE A 368 15.46 -6.57 -16.21
N MET A 369 16.32 -5.70 -16.72
CA MET A 369 17.39 -6.09 -17.63
C MET A 369 18.35 -7.12 -16.97
N PRO A 370 18.75 -8.20 -17.66
CA PRO A 370 19.72 -9.15 -17.14
C PRO A 370 21.06 -8.49 -16.81
N ASN A 371 21.73 -8.96 -15.75
CA ASN A 371 23.00 -8.37 -15.30
C ASN A 371 24.09 -8.43 -16.37
N THR A 372 24.10 -9.49 -17.19
CA THR A 372 25.06 -9.69 -18.28
C THR A 372 25.02 -8.53 -19.28
N ILE A 373 23.83 -8.06 -19.63
CA ILE A 373 23.66 -6.91 -20.52
C ILE A 373 23.98 -5.60 -19.80
N VAL A 374 23.56 -5.46 -18.55
CA VAL A 374 23.80 -4.25 -17.75
C VAL A 374 25.29 -4.02 -17.54
N ASN A 375 26.03 -5.04 -17.11
CA ASN A 375 27.47 -4.98 -16.89
C ASN A 375 28.24 -4.68 -18.19
N LEU A 376 27.70 -5.10 -19.32
CA LEU A 376 28.29 -4.83 -20.63
C LEU A 376 28.04 -3.39 -21.11
N THR A 377 26.83 -2.88 -20.91
CA THR A 377 26.37 -1.63 -21.54
C THR A 377 26.46 -0.42 -20.62
N PHE A 378 26.30 -0.60 -19.32
CA PHE A 378 26.23 0.51 -18.37
C PHE A 378 27.55 1.27 -18.18
N PRO A 379 28.71 0.62 -18.02
CA PRO A 379 29.99 1.32 -17.91
C PRO A 379 30.35 2.24 -19.11
N PRO A 380 30.21 1.82 -20.39
CA PRO A 380 30.47 2.72 -21.50
C PRO A 380 29.44 3.85 -21.59
N ILE A 381 28.18 3.61 -21.24
CA ILE A 381 27.15 4.66 -21.16
C ILE A 381 27.55 5.73 -20.11
N LEU A 382 28.01 5.32 -18.93
CA LEU A 382 28.48 6.24 -17.90
C LEU A 382 29.71 7.04 -18.35
N LEU A 383 30.64 6.40 -19.05
CA LEU A 383 31.81 7.08 -19.60
C LEU A 383 31.39 8.16 -20.62
N ILE A 384 30.51 7.80 -21.57
CA ILE A 384 29.96 8.75 -22.56
C ILE A 384 29.25 9.91 -21.87
N ALA A 385 28.40 9.62 -20.87
CA ALA A 385 27.68 10.64 -20.12
C ALA A 385 28.63 11.57 -19.35
N THR A 386 29.72 11.03 -18.80
CA THR A 386 30.74 11.80 -18.06
C THR A 386 31.51 12.73 -19.00
N ILE A 387 31.93 12.23 -20.17
CA ILE A 387 32.58 13.05 -21.21
C ILE A 387 31.63 14.14 -21.68
N TRP A 388 30.36 13.79 -21.94
CA TRP A 388 29.35 14.76 -22.37
C TRP A 388 29.11 15.83 -21.32
N GLN A 389 29.01 15.46 -20.05
CA GLN A 389 28.88 16.41 -18.94
C GLN A 389 30.11 17.33 -18.85
N GLY A 390 31.32 16.80 -19.04
CA GLY A 390 32.55 17.58 -19.08
C GLY A 390 32.57 18.61 -20.23
N ASP A 391 32.15 18.22 -21.44
CA ASP A 391 32.03 19.14 -22.58
C ASP A 391 31.00 20.24 -22.32
N VAL A 392 29.86 19.90 -21.72
CA VAL A 392 28.81 20.88 -21.39
C VAL A 392 29.23 21.85 -20.30
N ILE A 393 30.04 21.44 -19.32
CA ILE A 393 30.56 22.34 -18.28
C ILE A 393 31.61 23.31 -18.85
N ARG A 394 32.39 22.87 -19.84
CA ARG A 394 33.45 23.68 -20.45
C ARG A 394 32.92 24.74 -21.42
N ARG A 395 31.73 24.54 -21.98
CA ARG A 395 31.04 25.47 -22.89
C ARG A 395 30.09 26.40 -22.13
#